data_AF-A0A7C3ZTM5-F1
#
_entry.id   AF-A0A7C3ZTM5-F1
#
_cell.length_a   1.000
_cell.length_b   1.000
_cell.length_c   1.000
_cell.angle_alpha   90.00
_cell.angle_beta   90.00
_cell.angle_gamma   90.00
#
_symmetry.space_group_name_H-M   'P 1'
#
loop_
_entity.id
_entity.type
_entity.pdbx_description
1 polymer ?
#
loop_
_entity_poly.entity_id
_entity_poly.type
_entity_poly.pdbx_seq_one_letter_code
_entity_poly.pdbx_strand_id
1 'polypeptide(L)'
;MQTIDEHVDRIIALQAPSLGCRVDRAAVDEILQALRARIKDKPELHELAELRPYDFKGTNHLWRHDGAKDYALARELSHRATETICREKRWDFIAFVQNITQKQLWGTTINRWGTTAHGLSGNVYTSHVEAILDLAHDDGRYAAWNDVQWYDFKKAHYTPERARELTHTLLQKLITGQGGDFVQLVRNMRSPPGALGIKGWQDAFKCLPINRYGTTLQGLIDKYDDSPAKAILDLVRNDERYRDYRDLAEFDFPDQRNIWNLKNGRKNYALARKAMERFLEKLELLDETLPEIRRRVSERTTQAVEINRYGTTIYGMVKRAYSGNLTAAINDWLTYGRASPFV
;
A
#
# COMPACT_ATOMS: atom_id res chain seq x y z
N MET A 1 16.79 -42.90 -40.13
CA MET A 1 15.97 -42.85 -38.90
C MET A 1 16.60 -41.78 -38.03
N GLN A 2 16.00 -40.58 -37.95
CA GLN A 2 16.65 -39.45 -37.28
C GLN A 2 16.82 -39.70 -35.78
N THR A 3 18.01 -39.45 -35.25
CA THR A 3 18.35 -39.65 -33.83
C THR A 3 17.69 -38.58 -32.95
N ILE A 4 17.61 -38.83 -31.63
CA ILE A 4 17.09 -37.85 -30.66
C ILE A 4 17.98 -36.60 -30.67
N ASP A 5 19.29 -36.78 -30.82
CA ASP A 5 20.26 -35.69 -30.96
C ASP A 5 19.95 -34.82 -32.18
N GLU A 6 19.56 -35.41 -33.33
CA GLU A 6 19.14 -34.63 -34.51
C GLU A 6 17.84 -33.84 -34.30
N HIS A 7 16.95 -34.26 -33.39
CA HIS A 7 15.76 -33.49 -33.02
C HIS A 7 16.08 -32.39 -32.01
N VAL A 8 16.95 -32.65 -31.04
CA VAL A 8 17.46 -31.66 -30.10
C VAL A 8 18.27 -30.59 -30.85
N ASP A 9 19.14 -30.99 -31.76
CA ASP A 9 19.89 -30.11 -32.64
C ASP A 9 18.98 -29.34 -33.60
N ARG A 10 17.86 -29.92 -34.06
CA ARG A 10 16.84 -29.18 -34.81
C ARG A 10 16.13 -28.13 -33.96
N ILE A 11 15.79 -28.44 -32.71
CA ILE A 11 15.18 -27.48 -31.78
C ILE A 11 16.18 -26.37 -31.44
N ILE A 12 17.46 -26.70 -31.23
CA ILE A 12 18.55 -25.74 -31.00
C ILE A 12 18.84 -24.91 -32.27
N ALA A 13 18.79 -25.52 -33.45
CA ALA A 13 18.94 -24.82 -34.73
C ALA A 13 17.75 -23.88 -35.02
N LEU A 14 16.54 -24.26 -34.60
CA LEU A 14 15.36 -23.39 -34.59
C LEU A 14 15.50 -22.25 -33.57
N GLN A 15 16.34 -22.40 -32.54
CA GLN A 15 16.68 -21.33 -31.58
C GLN A 15 17.75 -20.36 -32.09
N ALA A 16 18.32 -20.51 -33.30
CA ALA A 16 19.33 -19.59 -33.81
C ALA A 16 18.76 -18.16 -33.98
N PRO A 17 19.13 -17.19 -33.13
CA PRO A 17 18.55 -15.84 -33.15
C PRO A 17 19.06 -14.98 -34.32
N SER A 18 19.84 -15.54 -35.24
CA SER A 18 20.57 -14.80 -36.28
C SER A 18 19.77 -14.49 -37.55
N LEU A 19 18.51 -14.95 -37.67
CA LEU A 19 17.73 -14.78 -38.92
C LEU A 19 16.45 -13.94 -38.80
N GLY A 20 16.06 -13.46 -37.62
CA GLY A 20 14.81 -12.69 -37.48
C GLY A 20 13.54 -13.49 -37.80
N CYS A 21 13.64 -14.81 -37.97
CA CYS A 21 12.51 -15.69 -38.21
C CYS A 21 11.82 -16.05 -36.89
N ARG A 22 10.51 -15.83 -36.81
CA ARG A 22 9.67 -16.32 -35.71
C ARG A 22 9.66 -17.85 -35.74
N VAL A 23 10.01 -18.48 -34.62
CA VAL A 23 9.82 -19.93 -34.44
C VAL A 23 8.31 -20.22 -34.47
N ASP A 24 7.88 -21.24 -35.22
CA ASP A 24 6.47 -21.63 -35.32
C ASP A 24 6.09 -22.56 -34.16
N ARG A 25 5.07 -22.20 -33.37
CA ARG A 25 4.59 -23.01 -32.24
C ARG A 25 4.06 -24.36 -32.73
N ALA A 26 3.38 -24.41 -33.87
CA ALA A 26 2.86 -25.66 -34.41
C ALA A 26 4.00 -26.65 -34.72
N ALA A 27 5.10 -26.14 -35.29
CA ALA A 27 6.30 -26.94 -35.54
C ALA A 27 6.95 -27.43 -34.24
N VAL A 28 7.04 -26.58 -33.20
CA VAL A 28 7.56 -26.99 -31.89
C VAL A 28 6.65 -28.04 -31.23
N ASP A 29 5.34 -27.86 -31.27
CA ASP A 29 4.37 -28.79 -30.70
C ASP A 29 4.38 -30.15 -31.44
N GLU A 30 4.51 -30.14 -32.77
CA GLU A 30 4.67 -31.36 -33.58
C GLU A 30 5.96 -32.11 -33.22
N ILE A 31 7.08 -31.40 -33.08
CA ILE A 31 8.36 -31.99 -32.64
C ILE A 31 8.22 -32.57 -31.23
N LEU A 32 7.56 -31.85 -30.31
CA LEU A 32 7.32 -32.34 -28.95
C LEU A 32 6.41 -33.56 -28.92
N GLN A 33 5.37 -33.63 -29.75
CA GLN A 33 4.51 -34.81 -29.87
C GLN A 33 5.27 -36.00 -30.44
N ALA A 34 6.08 -35.79 -31.48
CA ALA A 34 6.93 -36.82 -32.07
C ALA A 34 7.96 -37.36 -31.06
N LEU A 35 8.57 -36.47 -30.26
CA LEU A 35 9.44 -36.84 -29.15
C LEU A 35 8.68 -37.66 -28.12
N ARG A 36 7.53 -37.18 -27.62
CA ARG A 36 6.71 -37.90 -26.62
C ARG A 36 6.30 -39.29 -27.09
N ALA A 37 5.89 -39.44 -28.35
CA ALA A 37 5.54 -40.73 -28.93
C ALA A 37 6.73 -41.70 -28.96
N ARG A 38 7.93 -41.21 -29.28
CA ARG A 38 9.18 -42.00 -29.28
C ARG A 38 9.71 -42.32 -27.87
N ILE A 39 9.39 -41.48 -26.90
CA ILE A 39 9.79 -41.60 -25.50
C ILE A 39 8.91 -42.59 -24.74
N LYS A 40 7.65 -42.82 -25.18
CA LYS A 40 6.65 -43.62 -24.47
C LYS A 40 7.17 -44.98 -23.99
N ASP A 41 8.03 -45.63 -24.77
CA ASP A 41 8.58 -46.96 -24.47
C ASP A 41 10.02 -46.94 -23.90
N LYS A 42 10.53 -45.76 -23.54
CA LYS A 42 11.89 -45.55 -23.01
C LYS A 42 11.85 -44.87 -21.64
N PRO A 43 11.81 -45.64 -20.54
CA PRO A 43 11.70 -45.11 -19.18
C PRO A 43 12.76 -44.06 -18.83
N GLU A 44 13.98 -44.23 -19.33
CA GLU A 44 15.10 -43.30 -19.14
C GLU A 44 14.88 -41.94 -19.80
N LEU A 45 13.92 -41.83 -20.71
CA LEU A 45 13.56 -40.59 -21.41
C LEU A 45 12.19 -40.04 -21.02
N HIS A 46 11.41 -40.74 -20.19
CA HIS A 46 10.06 -40.30 -19.76
C HIS A 46 10.08 -38.88 -19.20
N GLU A 47 11.22 -38.49 -18.65
CA GLU A 47 11.51 -37.14 -18.19
C GLU A 47 11.34 -36.06 -19.27
N LEU A 48 11.76 -36.33 -20.51
CA LEU A 48 11.66 -35.41 -21.64
C LEU A 48 10.21 -35.24 -22.13
N ALA A 49 9.30 -36.16 -21.78
CA ALA A 49 7.89 -36.02 -22.12
C ALA A 49 7.22 -34.85 -21.37
N GLU A 50 7.81 -34.44 -20.24
CA GLU A 50 7.37 -33.29 -19.44
C GLU A 50 7.76 -31.95 -20.04
N LEU A 51 8.67 -31.92 -21.03
CA LEU A 51 9.06 -30.68 -21.71
C LEU A 51 7.85 -30.00 -22.36
N ARG A 52 7.84 -28.69 -22.27
CA ARG A 52 6.84 -27.80 -22.83
C ARG A 52 7.53 -26.75 -23.71
N PRO A 53 6.81 -26.13 -24.66
CA PRO A 53 7.40 -25.11 -25.55
C PRO A 53 8.13 -23.99 -24.80
N TYR A 54 7.73 -23.69 -23.58
CA TYR A 54 8.29 -22.64 -22.74
C TYR A 54 9.53 -23.02 -21.92
N ASP A 55 9.93 -24.29 -21.95
CA ASP A 55 11.18 -24.76 -21.34
C ASP A 55 12.41 -24.44 -22.19
N PHE A 56 12.17 -23.87 -23.37
CA PHE A 56 13.17 -23.53 -24.37
C PHE A 56 13.47 -22.03 -24.35
N LYS A 57 14.75 -21.65 -24.35
CA LYS A 57 15.15 -20.25 -24.37
C LYS A 57 14.64 -19.57 -25.65
N GLY A 58 14.06 -18.38 -25.50
CA GLY A 58 13.58 -17.58 -26.63
C GLY A 58 12.17 -17.92 -27.10
N THR A 59 11.44 -18.83 -26.46
CA THR A 59 10.04 -19.10 -26.80
C THR A 59 9.04 -18.21 -26.05
N ASN A 60 9.52 -17.16 -25.38
CA ASN A 60 8.74 -16.19 -24.60
C ASN A 60 7.66 -15.45 -25.41
N HIS A 61 7.66 -15.54 -26.75
CA HIS A 61 6.67 -14.94 -27.64
C HIS A 61 5.77 -15.96 -28.38
N LEU A 62 5.95 -17.27 -28.15
CA LEU A 62 5.14 -18.33 -28.77
C LEU A 62 3.74 -18.51 -28.14
N TRP A 63 3.24 -17.50 -27.43
CA TRP A 63 2.15 -17.67 -26.46
C TRP A 63 0.76 -17.74 -27.07
N ARG A 64 0.60 -17.34 -28.35
CA ARG A 64 -0.48 -17.73 -29.29
C ARG A 64 -0.13 -17.22 -30.69
N HIS A 65 -0.58 -17.90 -31.74
CA HIS A 65 -0.33 -17.50 -33.15
C HIS A 65 -0.89 -16.10 -33.50
N ASP A 66 -1.88 -15.63 -32.75
CA ASP A 66 -2.61 -14.37 -32.98
C ASP A 66 -2.06 -13.17 -32.19
N GLY A 67 -1.04 -13.38 -31.34
CA GLY A 67 -0.51 -12.34 -30.44
C GLY A 67 -1.33 -12.09 -29.18
N ALA A 68 -2.38 -12.87 -28.90
CA ALA A 68 -3.17 -12.75 -27.68
C ALA A 68 -2.47 -13.42 -26.47
N LYS A 69 -2.74 -12.90 -25.27
CA LYS A 69 -2.21 -13.41 -24.01
C LYS A 69 -2.82 -14.78 -23.67
N ASP A 70 -2.00 -15.72 -23.18
CA ASP A 70 -2.42 -17.05 -22.71
C ASP A 70 -2.48 -17.07 -21.17
N TYR A 71 -3.59 -16.56 -20.63
CA TYR A 71 -3.83 -16.46 -19.19
C TYR A 71 -3.90 -17.83 -18.49
N ALA A 72 -4.45 -18.85 -19.15
CA ALA A 72 -4.58 -20.19 -18.55
C ALA A 72 -3.21 -20.81 -18.26
N LEU A 73 -2.28 -20.71 -19.21
CA LEU A 73 -0.93 -21.20 -19.00
C LEU A 73 -0.15 -20.31 -18.02
N ALA A 74 -0.31 -18.98 -18.10
CA ALA A 74 0.32 -18.07 -17.14
C ALA A 74 -0.10 -18.39 -15.69
N ARG A 75 -1.39 -18.71 -15.47
CA ARG A 75 -1.90 -19.23 -14.19
C ARG A 75 -1.21 -20.51 -13.77
N GLU A 76 -1.15 -21.52 -14.64
CA GLU A 76 -0.48 -22.81 -14.31
C GLU A 76 0.96 -22.59 -13.80
N LEU A 77 1.70 -21.71 -14.46
CA LEU A 77 3.10 -21.44 -14.14
C LEU A 77 3.24 -20.65 -12.85
N SER A 78 2.41 -19.63 -12.65
CA SER A 78 2.34 -18.88 -11.40
C SER A 78 1.91 -19.76 -10.23
N HIS A 79 1.03 -20.74 -10.46
CA HIS A 79 0.63 -21.75 -9.48
C HIS A 79 1.83 -22.61 -9.08
N ARG A 80 2.55 -23.20 -10.05
CA ARG A 80 3.76 -24.01 -9.79
C ARG A 80 4.85 -23.22 -9.06
N ALA A 81 5.06 -21.95 -9.43
CA ALA A 81 6.00 -21.07 -8.74
C ALA A 81 5.60 -20.88 -7.27
N THR A 82 4.32 -20.62 -7.04
CA THR A 82 3.78 -20.42 -5.70
C THR A 82 3.92 -21.67 -4.85
N GLU A 83 3.54 -22.84 -5.36
CA GLU A 83 3.72 -24.12 -4.66
C GLU A 83 5.18 -24.41 -4.33
N THR A 84 6.08 -24.17 -5.28
CA THR A 84 7.51 -24.38 -5.08
C THR A 84 8.05 -23.49 -3.96
N ILE A 85 7.70 -22.20 -3.95
CA ILE A 85 8.13 -21.26 -2.91
C ILE A 85 7.56 -21.64 -1.55
N CYS A 86 6.26 -21.92 -1.48
CA CYS A 86 5.60 -22.32 -0.23
C CYS A 86 6.27 -23.56 0.35
N ARG A 87 6.56 -24.57 -0.48
CA ARG A 87 7.24 -25.79 -0.07
C ARG A 87 8.67 -25.53 0.41
N GLU A 88 9.48 -24.82 -0.38
CA GLU A 88 10.88 -24.55 -0.06
C GLU A 88 11.05 -23.69 1.20
N LYS A 89 10.18 -22.69 1.37
CA LYS A 89 10.22 -21.78 2.52
C LYS A 89 9.42 -22.28 3.72
N ARG A 90 8.69 -23.39 3.56
CA ARG A 90 7.70 -23.88 4.53
C ARG A 90 6.72 -22.78 4.94
N TRP A 91 6.33 -21.96 3.96
CA TRP A 91 5.35 -20.91 4.17
C TRP A 91 3.96 -21.49 4.01
N ASP A 92 3.11 -21.20 4.99
CA ASP A 92 1.68 -21.23 4.74
C ASP A 92 1.29 -20.07 3.84
N PHE A 93 0.01 -20.00 3.51
CA PHE A 93 -0.52 -18.98 2.62
C PHE A 93 -0.34 -17.54 3.14
N ILE A 94 -0.57 -17.31 4.44
CA ILE A 94 -0.44 -15.97 5.03
C ILE A 94 1.03 -15.54 4.97
N ALA A 95 1.94 -16.45 5.32
CA ALA A 95 3.37 -16.23 5.22
C ALA A 95 3.81 -15.98 3.77
N PHE A 96 3.22 -16.65 2.78
CA PHE A 96 3.50 -16.40 1.37
C PHE A 96 3.13 -14.97 0.98
N VAL A 97 1.89 -14.52 1.19
CA VAL A 97 1.43 -13.17 0.82
C VAL A 97 2.27 -12.09 1.51
N GLN A 98 2.59 -12.28 2.79
CA GLN A 98 3.37 -11.31 3.58
C GLN A 98 4.84 -11.20 3.18
N ASN A 99 5.43 -12.26 2.64
CA ASN A 99 6.88 -12.35 2.47
C ASN A 99 7.34 -12.49 1.04
N ILE A 100 6.45 -12.82 0.10
CA ILE A 100 6.81 -12.96 -1.30
C ILE A 100 7.35 -11.63 -1.85
N THR A 101 8.49 -11.73 -2.54
CA THR A 101 9.06 -10.64 -3.31
C THR A 101 9.00 -10.96 -4.80
N GLN A 102 8.96 -9.92 -5.62
CA GLN A 102 9.06 -10.03 -7.08
C GLN A 102 10.27 -10.87 -7.52
N LYS A 103 11.44 -10.65 -6.90
CA LYS A 103 12.65 -11.42 -7.20
C LYS A 103 12.50 -12.91 -6.89
N GLN A 104 11.82 -13.26 -5.80
CA GLN A 104 11.59 -14.66 -5.45
C GLN A 104 10.65 -15.32 -6.44
N LEU A 105 9.47 -14.74 -6.70
CA LEU A 105 8.49 -15.35 -7.60
C LEU A 105 9.05 -15.55 -9.02
N TRP A 106 9.75 -14.56 -9.56
CA TRP A 106 10.36 -14.63 -10.89
C TRP A 106 11.65 -15.44 -10.95
N GLY A 107 12.41 -15.49 -9.87
CA GLY A 107 13.65 -16.27 -9.78
C GLY A 107 13.40 -17.75 -9.50
N THR A 108 12.20 -18.12 -9.03
CA THR A 108 11.89 -19.51 -8.72
C THR A 108 11.79 -20.34 -9.99
N THR A 109 12.65 -21.35 -10.03
CA THR A 109 12.60 -22.44 -10.97
C THR A 109 11.35 -23.28 -10.71
N ILE A 110 10.46 -23.40 -11.70
CA ILE A 110 9.15 -24.08 -11.59
C ILE A 110 9.18 -25.53 -12.10
N ASN A 111 10.31 -25.96 -12.66
CA ASN A 111 10.55 -27.33 -13.09
C ASN A 111 12.05 -27.64 -13.12
N ARG A 112 12.43 -28.92 -13.24
CA ARG A 112 13.85 -29.33 -13.24
C ARG A 112 14.69 -28.76 -14.39
N TRP A 113 14.07 -28.19 -15.42
CA TRP A 113 14.74 -27.66 -16.61
C TRP A 113 15.24 -26.22 -16.43
N GLY A 114 15.01 -25.62 -15.27
CA GLY A 114 15.46 -24.25 -14.98
C GLY A 114 14.50 -23.17 -15.48
N THR A 115 13.33 -23.54 -16.00
CA THR A 115 12.28 -22.59 -16.37
C THR A 115 11.85 -21.82 -15.14
N THR A 116 11.78 -20.49 -15.24
CA THR A 116 11.29 -19.63 -14.16
C THR A 116 9.97 -18.97 -14.54
N ALA A 117 9.21 -18.52 -13.53
CA ALA A 117 7.96 -17.79 -13.79
C ALA A 117 8.20 -16.43 -14.50
N HIS A 118 9.42 -15.89 -14.45
CA HIS A 118 9.76 -14.58 -15.01
C HIS A 118 9.44 -14.44 -16.49
N GLY A 119 9.90 -15.40 -17.30
CA GLY A 119 9.80 -15.31 -18.75
C GLY A 119 8.37 -15.30 -19.28
N LEU A 120 7.39 -15.67 -18.43
CA LEU A 120 6.06 -16.09 -18.85
C LEU A 120 5.00 -15.18 -18.25
N SER A 121 5.04 -14.97 -16.93
CA SER A 121 4.13 -14.02 -16.26
C SER A 121 4.38 -12.58 -16.70
N GLY A 122 5.64 -12.21 -17.02
CA GLY A 122 6.00 -10.84 -17.42
C GLY A 122 5.45 -10.40 -18.79
N ASN A 123 5.04 -11.33 -19.65
CA ASN A 123 4.42 -11.02 -20.95
C ASN A 123 2.89 -10.95 -20.89
N VAL A 124 2.28 -11.57 -19.86
CA VAL A 124 0.82 -11.61 -19.67
C VAL A 124 0.36 -10.55 -18.69
N TYR A 125 1.04 -10.43 -17.54
CA TYR A 125 0.67 -9.52 -16.47
C TYR A 125 1.61 -8.32 -16.42
N THR A 126 1.08 -7.17 -16.03
CA THR A 126 1.86 -5.95 -15.78
C THR A 126 2.64 -6.05 -14.47
N SER A 127 2.20 -6.91 -13.55
CA SER A 127 2.83 -7.14 -12.26
C SER A 127 2.60 -8.56 -11.72
N HIS A 128 3.38 -8.92 -10.70
CA HIS A 128 3.27 -10.21 -10.00
C HIS A 128 2.00 -10.33 -9.19
N VAL A 129 1.65 -9.19 -8.57
CA VAL A 129 0.46 -9.06 -7.77
C VAL A 129 -0.75 -9.36 -8.64
N GLU A 130 -0.77 -8.85 -9.87
CA GLU A 130 -1.82 -9.16 -10.84
C GLU A 130 -1.88 -10.67 -11.16
N ALA A 131 -0.74 -11.33 -11.38
CA ALA A 131 -0.71 -12.78 -11.62
C ALA A 131 -1.25 -13.60 -10.44
N ILE A 132 -0.92 -13.21 -9.20
CA ILE A 132 -1.39 -13.89 -7.99
C ILE A 132 -2.87 -13.61 -7.74
N LEU A 133 -3.35 -12.39 -8.00
CA LEU A 133 -4.76 -12.04 -7.87
C LEU A 133 -5.62 -12.73 -8.92
N ASP A 134 -5.12 -12.82 -10.15
CA ASP A 134 -5.79 -13.57 -11.21
C ASP A 134 -5.88 -15.06 -10.85
N LEU A 135 -4.81 -15.63 -10.30
CA LEU A 135 -4.85 -16.97 -9.71
C LEU A 135 -5.86 -17.10 -8.57
N ALA A 136 -5.89 -16.13 -7.66
CA ALA A 136 -6.80 -16.14 -6.52
C ALA A 136 -8.26 -16.14 -6.95
N HIS A 137 -8.61 -15.33 -7.96
CA HIS A 137 -9.99 -15.13 -8.40
C HIS A 137 -10.49 -16.23 -9.36
N ASP A 138 -9.65 -16.72 -10.25
CA ASP A 138 -10.10 -17.61 -11.35
C ASP A 138 -9.77 -19.09 -11.13
N ASP A 139 -8.88 -19.44 -10.20
CA ASP A 139 -8.53 -20.82 -9.93
C ASP A 139 -9.15 -21.28 -8.59
N GLY A 140 -10.14 -22.17 -8.67
CA GLY A 140 -10.89 -22.65 -7.51
C GLY A 140 -10.03 -23.29 -6.40
N ARG A 141 -8.79 -23.72 -6.71
CA ARG A 141 -7.82 -24.19 -5.70
C ARG A 141 -7.39 -23.09 -4.74
N TYR A 142 -7.50 -21.84 -5.19
CA TYR A 142 -7.20 -20.63 -4.46
C TYR A 142 -8.46 -19.89 -4.03
N ALA A 143 -9.63 -20.53 -3.95
CA ALA A 143 -10.87 -19.88 -3.50
C ALA A 143 -10.75 -19.24 -2.11
N ALA A 144 -9.86 -19.76 -1.25
CA ALA A 144 -9.53 -19.16 0.04
C ALA A 144 -8.77 -17.82 -0.07
N TRP A 145 -8.42 -17.39 -1.29
CA TRP A 145 -7.65 -16.19 -1.63
C TRP A 145 -8.52 -15.12 -2.31
N ASN A 146 -9.82 -15.36 -2.49
CA ASN A 146 -10.73 -14.46 -3.21
C ASN A 146 -10.86 -13.04 -2.60
N ASP A 147 -10.44 -12.86 -1.35
CA ASP A 147 -10.38 -11.58 -0.64
C ASP A 147 -8.95 -11.00 -0.56
N VAL A 148 -7.94 -11.66 -1.12
CA VAL A 148 -6.61 -11.06 -1.29
C VAL A 148 -6.74 -9.87 -2.22
N GLN A 149 -6.12 -8.77 -1.84
CA GLN A 149 -6.09 -7.56 -2.61
C GLN A 149 -4.64 -7.19 -2.94
N TRP A 150 -4.48 -6.42 -4.01
CA TRP A 150 -3.17 -5.98 -4.49
C TRP A 150 -2.34 -5.24 -3.43
N TYR A 151 -2.99 -4.62 -2.44
CA TYR A 151 -2.34 -3.89 -1.35
C TYR A 151 -1.82 -4.81 -0.23
N ASP A 152 -2.14 -6.11 -0.27
CA ASP A 152 -1.65 -7.08 0.73
C ASP A 152 -0.19 -7.46 0.52
N PHE A 153 0.35 -7.11 -0.64
CA PHE A 153 1.74 -7.35 -1.01
C PHE A 153 2.62 -6.17 -0.59
N LYS A 154 3.84 -6.48 -0.14
CA LYS A 154 4.83 -5.45 0.24
C LYS A 154 5.09 -4.47 -0.92
N LYS A 155 5.09 -3.16 -0.60
CA LYS A 155 5.36 -2.03 -1.52
C LYS A 155 4.30 -1.80 -2.62
N ALA A 156 3.06 -2.19 -2.38
CA ALA A 156 1.98 -1.91 -3.30
C ALA A 156 1.75 -0.39 -3.49
N HIS A 157 1.50 0.05 -4.73
CA HIS A 157 1.18 1.45 -5.05
C HIS A 157 -0.28 1.80 -4.77
N TYR A 158 -0.54 2.64 -3.77
CA TYR A 158 -1.89 3.08 -3.44
C TYR A 158 -2.41 4.15 -4.41
N THR A 159 -3.60 3.96 -4.98
CA THR A 159 -4.38 5.09 -5.52
C THR A 159 -4.93 5.92 -4.35
N PRO A 160 -5.25 7.22 -4.53
CA PRO A 160 -5.87 8.02 -3.46
C PRO A 160 -7.15 7.39 -2.91
N GLU A 161 -8.02 6.88 -3.77
CA GLU A 161 -9.31 6.29 -3.41
C GLU A 161 -9.13 5.05 -2.52
N ARG A 162 -8.23 4.15 -2.92
CA ARG A 162 -7.92 2.95 -2.14
C ARG A 162 -7.22 3.31 -0.83
N ALA A 163 -6.38 4.34 -0.82
CA ALA A 163 -5.75 4.80 0.41
C ALA A 163 -6.80 5.28 1.45
N ARG A 164 -7.83 6.00 0.98
CA ARG A 164 -8.96 6.42 1.82
C ARG A 164 -9.72 5.22 2.37
N GLU A 165 -10.05 4.24 1.53
CA GLU A 165 -10.76 3.03 1.94
C GLU A 165 -10.02 2.24 3.04
N LEU A 166 -8.70 2.08 2.89
CA LEU A 166 -7.89 1.37 3.87
C LEU A 166 -7.75 2.17 5.18
N THR A 167 -7.64 3.50 5.07
CA THR A 167 -7.62 4.39 6.23
C THR A 167 -8.95 4.34 6.96
N HIS A 168 -10.08 4.35 6.25
CA HIS A 168 -11.41 4.16 6.82
C HIS A 168 -11.50 2.82 7.58
N THR A 169 -11.05 1.73 6.96
CA THR A 169 -11.06 0.39 7.58
C THR A 169 -10.26 0.36 8.89
N LEU A 170 -9.06 0.97 8.90
CA LEU A 170 -8.26 1.09 10.12
C LEU A 170 -8.99 1.90 11.20
N LEU A 171 -9.56 3.05 10.83
CA LEU A 171 -10.30 3.89 11.77
C LEU A 171 -11.50 3.14 12.36
N GLN A 172 -12.25 2.40 11.56
CA GLN A 172 -13.36 1.57 12.05
C GLN A 172 -12.88 0.51 13.05
N LYS A 173 -11.75 -0.17 12.77
CA LYS A 173 -11.16 -1.12 13.73
C LYS A 173 -10.76 -0.44 15.04
N LEU A 174 -10.16 0.74 14.98
CA LEU A 174 -9.74 1.49 16.16
C LEU A 174 -10.95 1.99 16.97
N ILE A 175 -11.99 2.50 16.30
CA ILE A 175 -13.23 2.95 16.92
C ILE A 175 -13.92 1.78 17.64
N THR A 176 -14.10 0.66 16.95
CA THR A 176 -14.71 -0.55 17.52
C THR A 176 -13.88 -1.12 18.67
N GLY A 177 -12.55 -1.17 18.53
CA GLY A 177 -11.65 -1.70 19.55
C GLY A 177 -11.55 -0.83 20.81
N GLN A 178 -11.77 0.48 20.68
CA GLN A 178 -11.73 1.42 21.81
C GLN A 178 -13.12 1.69 22.43
N GLY A 179 -14.21 1.29 21.78
CA GLY A 179 -15.57 1.54 22.27
C GLY A 179 -15.92 3.04 22.28
N GLY A 180 -16.00 3.67 21.10
CA GLY A 180 -16.34 5.09 20.99
C GLY A 180 -16.80 5.49 19.59
N ASP A 181 -16.64 6.77 19.26
CA ASP A 181 -16.86 7.33 17.93
C ASP A 181 -15.56 7.93 17.34
N PHE A 182 -15.65 8.55 16.18
CA PHE A 182 -14.49 9.17 15.53
C PHE A 182 -13.90 10.33 16.35
N VAL A 183 -14.72 11.14 17.02
CA VAL A 183 -14.26 12.25 17.87
C VAL A 183 -13.51 11.69 19.06
N GLN A 184 -14.05 10.67 19.72
CA GLN A 184 -13.42 9.99 20.83
C GLN A 184 -12.11 9.33 20.41
N LEU A 185 -12.05 8.73 19.22
CA LEU A 185 -10.80 8.21 18.66
C LEU A 185 -9.75 9.33 18.54
N VAL A 186 -10.08 10.47 17.91
CA VAL A 186 -9.13 11.60 17.76
C VAL A 186 -8.71 12.15 19.13
N ARG A 187 -9.62 12.24 20.10
CA ARG A 187 -9.29 12.62 21.49
C ARG A 187 -8.35 11.59 22.13
N ASN A 188 -8.61 10.31 21.97
CA ASN A 188 -7.79 9.22 22.51
C ASN A 188 -6.39 9.17 21.90
N MET A 189 -6.21 9.62 20.65
CA MET A 189 -4.89 9.75 20.04
C MET A 189 -3.96 10.68 20.83
N ARG A 190 -4.51 11.60 21.65
CA ARG A 190 -3.80 12.61 22.47
C ARG A 190 -3.35 12.12 23.83
N SER A 191 -3.91 11.01 24.30
CA SER A 191 -3.53 10.44 25.59
C SER A 191 -2.29 9.56 25.45
N PRO A 192 -1.42 9.48 26.48
CA PRO A 192 -0.36 8.46 26.54
C PRO A 192 -0.95 7.05 26.41
N PRO A 193 -0.16 6.05 25.98
CA PRO A 193 -0.65 4.81 25.40
C PRO A 193 -1.69 4.11 26.28
N GLY A 194 -2.90 3.99 25.77
CA GLY A 194 -4.03 3.34 26.44
C GLY A 194 -4.53 2.13 25.66
N ALA A 195 -4.85 1.07 26.40
CA ALA A 195 -5.55 -0.19 26.06
C ALA A 195 -4.94 -1.13 24.99
N LEU A 196 -4.35 -0.64 23.91
CA LEU A 196 -3.89 -1.51 22.80
C LEU A 196 -2.40 -1.89 22.86
N GLY A 197 -1.63 -1.41 23.84
CA GLY A 197 -0.18 -1.68 23.95
C GLY A 197 0.68 -1.05 22.84
N ILE A 198 0.05 -0.28 21.94
CA ILE A 198 0.70 0.45 20.84
C ILE A 198 1.32 1.73 21.43
N LYS A 199 2.60 2.02 21.17
CA LYS A 199 3.38 3.13 21.77
C LYS A 199 2.95 4.54 21.28
N GLY A 200 1.76 4.65 20.69
CA GLY A 200 1.14 5.86 20.17
C GLY A 200 0.29 5.53 18.93
N TRP A 201 -0.72 6.34 18.63
CA TRP A 201 -1.63 6.11 17.49
C TRP A 201 -0.93 5.99 16.13
N GLN A 202 0.25 6.60 15.97
CA GLN A 202 1.08 6.49 14.77
C GLN A 202 1.53 5.04 14.52
N ASP A 203 1.83 4.30 15.58
CA ASP A 203 2.25 2.90 15.48
C ASP A 203 1.07 1.99 15.10
N ALA A 204 -0.18 2.42 15.29
CA ALA A 204 -1.33 1.66 14.81
C ALA A 204 -1.32 1.56 13.27
N PHE A 205 -0.93 2.62 12.56
CA PHE A 205 -0.77 2.57 11.10
C PHE A 205 0.37 1.62 10.69
N LYS A 206 1.41 1.49 11.52
CA LYS A 206 2.58 0.65 11.22
C LYS A 206 2.37 -0.82 11.54
N CYS A 207 1.65 -1.08 12.63
CA CYS A 207 1.65 -2.37 13.32
C CYS A 207 0.28 -3.04 13.35
N LEU A 208 -0.84 -2.31 13.20
CA LEU A 208 -2.17 -2.91 13.29
C LEU A 208 -2.59 -3.49 11.92
N PRO A 209 -2.80 -4.81 11.81
CA PRO A 209 -3.28 -5.39 10.57
C PRO A 209 -4.72 -4.96 10.26
N ILE A 210 -4.95 -4.46 9.04
CA ILE A 210 -6.29 -4.10 8.57
C ILE A 210 -7.06 -5.32 8.03
N ASN A 211 -6.38 -6.43 7.77
CA ASN A 211 -7.00 -7.69 7.37
C ASN A 211 -6.19 -8.90 7.88
N ARG A 212 -6.67 -10.10 7.54
CA ARG A 212 -6.07 -11.38 7.96
C ARG A 212 -4.69 -11.66 7.34
N TYR A 213 -4.33 -10.93 6.28
CA TYR A 213 -3.04 -11.07 5.60
C TYR A 213 -1.93 -10.30 6.30
N GLY A 214 -2.18 -9.65 7.43
CA GLY A 214 -1.15 -8.88 8.13
C GLY A 214 -0.85 -7.53 7.47
N THR A 215 -1.66 -7.12 6.50
CA THR A 215 -1.49 -5.85 5.80
C THR A 215 -1.60 -4.70 6.79
N THR A 216 -0.52 -3.94 6.93
CA THR A 216 -0.51 -2.71 7.73
C THR A 216 -0.53 -1.51 6.81
N LEU A 217 -0.88 -0.35 7.34
CA LEU A 217 -0.87 0.89 6.58
C LEU A 217 0.54 1.49 6.43
N GLN A 218 1.63 0.80 6.80
CA GLN A 218 2.99 1.35 6.70
C GLN A 218 3.32 1.84 5.28
N GLY A 219 3.05 1.03 4.25
CA GLY A 219 3.29 1.48 2.86
C GLY A 219 2.36 2.63 2.44
N LEU A 220 1.21 2.76 3.09
CA LEU A 220 0.26 3.84 2.84
C LEU A 220 0.71 5.15 3.49
N ILE A 221 1.25 5.12 4.71
CA ILE A 221 1.76 6.33 5.37
C ILE A 221 2.98 6.90 4.66
N ASP A 222 3.82 6.06 4.06
CA ASP A 222 4.94 6.51 3.22
C ASP A 222 4.45 7.45 2.10
N LYS A 223 3.27 7.17 1.50
CA LYS A 223 2.62 8.03 0.49
C LYS A 223 2.18 9.39 1.04
N TYR A 224 1.94 9.48 2.34
CA TYR A 224 1.50 10.70 3.03
C TYR A 224 2.64 11.40 3.78
N ASP A 225 3.87 11.38 3.24
CA ASP A 225 5.08 11.93 3.88
C ASP A 225 5.24 11.41 5.34
N ASP A 226 5.02 10.12 5.57
CA ASP A 226 5.05 9.47 6.90
C ASP A 226 4.10 10.08 7.94
N SER A 227 3.06 10.80 7.51
CA SER A 227 2.08 11.41 8.40
C SER A 227 0.73 10.71 8.33
N PRO A 228 0.37 9.89 9.34
CA PRO A 228 -0.96 9.29 9.38
C PRO A 228 -2.08 10.33 9.59
N ALA A 229 -1.77 11.54 10.08
CA ALA A 229 -2.76 12.64 10.12
C ALA A 229 -3.12 13.11 8.72
N LYS A 230 -2.16 13.18 7.79
CA LYS A 230 -2.44 13.53 6.40
C LYS A 230 -3.34 12.51 5.73
N ALA A 231 -3.14 11.22 6.01
CA ALA A 231 -4.03 10.16 5.52
C ALA A 231 -5.47 10.33 6.04
N ILE A 232 -5.63 10.61 7.34
CA ILE A 232 -6.95 10.83 7.95
C ILE A 232 -7.60 12.11 7.42
N LEU A 233 -6.84 13.19 7.26
CA LEU A 233 -7.36 14.45 6.71
C LEU A 233 -7.74 14.32 5.24
N ASP A 234 -6.99 13.56 4.44
CA ASP A 234 -7.38 13.28 3.05
C ASP A 234 -8.69 12.50 3.00
N LEU A 235 -8.86 11.49 3.85
CA LEU A 235 -10.14 10.77 4.00
C LEU A 235 -11.27 11.72 4.40
N VAL A 236 -11.10 12.50 5.47
CA VAL A 236 -12.12 13.41 6.01
C VAL A 236 -12.58 14.46 4.98
N ARG A 237 -11.64 14.97 4.17
CA ARG A 237 -11.94 15.99 3.17
C ARG A 237 -12.71 15.44 1.97
N ASN A 238 -12.39 14.21 1.56
CA ASN A 238 -12.84 13.67 0.27
C ASN A 238 -13.90 12.58 0.39
N ASP A 239 -14.22 12.09 1.58
CA ASP A 239 -15.17 11.01 1.80
C ASP A 239 -16.43 11.51 2.52
N GLU A 240 -17.59 11.34 1.88
CA GLU A 240 -18.88 11.82 2.38
C GLU A 240 -19.27 11.22 3.73
N ARG A 241 -18.77 10.02 4.08
CA ARG A 241 -18.99 9.40 5.40
C ARG A 241 -18.42 10.26 6.54
N TYR A 242 -17.48 11.15 6.24
CA TYR A 242 -16.81 12.00 7.20
C TYR A 242 -17.11 13.49 7.01
N ARG A 243 -18.16 13.84 6.25
CA ARG A 243 -18.52 15.24 5.95
C ARG A 243 -18.64 16.10 7.21
N ASP A 244 -19.19 15.52 8.29
CA ASP A 244 -19.45 16.23 9.53
C ASP A 244 -18.14 16.57 10.24
N TYR A 245 -17.02 15.93 9.90
CA TYR A 245 -15.69 16.12 10.49
C TYR A 245 -14.75 16.97 9.65
N ARG A 246 -15.23 17.64 8.59
CA ARG A 246 -14.40 18.51 7.73
C ARG A 246 -13.77 19.69 8.46
N ASP A 247 -14.23 19.99 9.67
CA ASP A 247 -13.59 20.91 10.59
C ASP A 247 -12.30 20.35 11.23
N LEU A 248 -11.94 19.08 11.03
CA LEU A 248 -10.69 18.52 11.53
C LEU A 248 -9.46 19.15 10.84
N ALA A 249 -8.45 19.49 11.62
CA ALA A 249 -7.22 20.15 11.15
C ALA A 249 -5.96 19.40 11.61
N GLU A 250 -4.80 19.71 11.00
CA GLU A 250 -3.52 19.05 11.31
C GLU A 250 -3.12 19.20 12.78
N PHE A 251 -3.40 20.36 13.38
CA PHE A 251 -3.10 20.63 14.80
C PHE A 251 -4.01 19.85 15.77
N ASP A 252 -5.06 19.20 15.27
CA ASP A 252 -5.92 18.34 16.08
C ASP A 252 -5.25 17.00 16.40
N PHE A 253 -4.20 16.65 15.68
CA PHE A 253 -3.40 15.47 15.94
C PHE A 253 -2.19 15.78 16.85
N PRO A 254 -1.97 14.99 17.91
CA PRO A 254 -0.83 15.12 18.82
C PRO A 254 0.45 14.57 18.19
N ASP A 255 1.60 15.07 18.66
CA ASP A 255 2.95 14.57 18.35
C ASP A 255 3.28 14.39 16.85
N GLN A 256 2.60 15.15 16.02
CA GLN A 256 3.01 15.43 14.66
C GLN A 256 4.33 16.22 14.70
N ARG A 257 5.47 15.51 14.68
CA ARG A 257 6.78 16.15 14.53
C ARG A 257 6.71 16.99 13.26
N ASN A 258 7.06 18.28 13.39
CA ASN A 258 7.17 19.22 12.28
C ASN A 258 5.87 19.75 11.64
N ILE A 259 4.63 19.55 12.13
CA ILE A 259 3.49 20.31 11.54
C ILE A 259 3.64 21.83 11.74
N TRP A 260 4.31 22.22 12.82
CA TRP A 260 4.62 23.61 13.15
C TRP A 260 5.86 24.14 12.44
N ASN A 261 6.59 23.29 11.70
CA ASN A 261 7.78 23.67 10.94
C ASN A 261 7.63 23.18 9.48
N LEU A 262 7.63 24.08 8.51
CA LEU A 262 7.68 23.73 7.09
C LEU A 262 8.94 22.90 6.78
N LYS A 263 8.96 22.20 5.63
CA LYS A 263 10.09 21.36 5.19
C LYS A 263 11.44 22.12 5.16
N ASN A 264 11.41 23.46 5.02
CA ASN A 264 12.60 24.33 5.05
C ASN A 264 13.01 24.78 6.47
N GLY A 265 12.43 24.21 7.53
CA GLY A 265 12.72 24.56 8.92
C GLY A 265 12.01 25.82 9.44
N ARG A 266 11.33 26.59 8.59
CA ARG A 266 10.57 27.79 9.02
C ARG A 266 9.30 27.40 9.75
N LYS A 267 8.83 28.25 10.67
CA LYS A 267 7.55 28.03 11.37
C LYS A 267 6.35 28.10 10.41
N ASN A 268 5.39 27.20 10.61
CA ASN A 268 4.12 27.17 9.88
C ASN A 268 3.12 28.14 10.53
N TYR A 269 3.36 29.45 10.39
CA TYR A 269 2.52 30.47 11.00
C TYR A 269 1.08 30.50 10.45
N ALA A 270 0.86 30.08 9.19
CA ALA A 270 -0.49 29.97 8.64
C ALA A 270 -1.35 28.98 9.44
N LEU A 271 -0.82 27.80 9.73
CA LEU A 271 -1.49 26.80 10.58
C LEU A 271 -1.72 27.32 11.99
N ALA A 272 -0.74 28.04 12.54
CA ALA A 272 -0.82 28.64 13.88
C ALA A 272 -1.89 29.73 13.98
N ARG A 273 -2.03 30.57 12.93
CA ARG A 273 -3.08 31.60 12.85
C ARG A 273 -4.47 30.98 12.73
N LYS A 274 -4.66 29.96 11.90
CA LYS A 274 -5.94 29.24 11.81
C LYS A 274 -6.35 28.61 13.15
N ALA A 275 -5.39 28.10 13.90
CA ALA A 275 -5.65 27.56 15.22
C ALA A 275 -5.96 28.66 16.26
N MET A 276 -5.29 29.82 16.15
CA MET A 276 -5.58 31.01 16.97
C MET A 276 -6.97 31.59 16.67
N GLU A 277 -7.37 31.65 15.41
CA GLU A 277 -8.69 32.10 14.99
C GLU A 277 -9.80 31.27 15.67
N ARG A 278 -9.70 29.93 15.63
CA ARG A 278 -10.64 29.05 16.34
C ARG A 278 -10.68 29.26 17.84
N PHE A 279 -9.53 29.58 18.44
CA PHE A 279 -9.50 29.92 19.84
C PHE A 279 -10.29 31.21 20.12
N LEU A 280 -10.07 32.24 19.33
CA LEU A 280 -10.76 33.52 19.49
C LEU A 280 -12.26 33.39 19.17
N GLU A 281 -12.64 32.62 18.16
CA GLU A 281 -14.04 32.22 17.89
C GLU A 281 -14.67 31.58 19.13
N LYS A 282 -14.01 30.58 19.71
CA LYS A 282 -14.50 29.86 20.90
C LYS A 282 -14.68 30.76 22.12
N LEU A 283 -13.89 31.83 22.22
CA LEU A 283 -13.99 32.82 23.30
C LEU A 283 -14.92 33.99 22.98
N GLU A 284 -15.49 34.03 21.77
CA GLU A 284 -16.28 35.16 21.26
C GLU A 284 -15.46 36.47 21.31
N LEU A 285 -14.23 36.41 20.80
CA LEU A 285 -13.23 37.49 20.85
C LEU A 285 -12.80 38.02 19.48
N LEU A 286 -13.37 37.52 18.38
CA LEU A 286 -12.92 37.90 17.03
C LEU A 286 -13.03 39.40 16.77
N ASP A 287 -14.12 40.00 17.22
CA ASP A 287 -14.46 41.42 16.99
C ASP A 287 -13.91 42.35 18.07
N GLU A 288 -13.25 41.80 19.09
CA GLU A 288 -12.76 42.56 20.24
C GLU A 288 -11.48 43.34 19.91
N THR A 289 -11.21 44.36 20.74
CA THR A 289 -9.96 45.12 20.64
C THR A 289 -8.78 44.35 21.24
N LEU A 290 -7.56 44.63 20.79
CA LEU A 290 -6.35 43.97 21.31
C LEU A 290 -6.20 44.06 22.85
N PRO A 291 -6.44 45.22 23.50
CA PRO A 291 -6.43 45.31 24.96
C PRO A 291 -7.45 44.36 25.62
N GLU A 292 -8.63 44.25 25.03
CA GLU A 292 -9.72 43.43 25.57
C GLU A 292 -9.47 41.93 25.38
N ILE A 293 -8.93 41.52 24.22
CA ILE A 293 -8.45 40.17 23.99
C ILE A 293 -7.37 39.82 25.01
N ARG A 294 -6.35 40.68 25.20
CA ARG A 294 -5.28 40.43 26.18
C ARG A 294 -5.82 40.29 27.59
N ARG A 295 -6.71 41.19 28.01
CA ARG A 295 -7.34 41.17 29.33
C ARG A 295 -8.08 39.85 29.57
N ARG A 296 -9.01 39.48 28.67
CA ARG A 296 -9.85 38.28 28.81
C ARG A 296 -9.05 36.98 28.70
N VAL A 297 -7.98 36.97 27.90
CA VAL A 297 -7.06 35.82 27.78
C VAL A 297 -6.20 35.66 29.04
N SER A 298 -5.74 36.75 29.65
CA SER A 298 -4.97 36.72 30.90
C SER A 298 -5.82 36.34 32.12
N GLU A 299 -7.10 36.71 32.14
CA GLU A 299 -8.04 36.38 33.22
C GLU A 299 -8.49 34.92 33.21
N ARG A 300 -8.48 34.26 32.06
CA ARG A 300 -8.82 32.84 31.94
C ARG A 300 -7.55 32.02 32.13
N THR A 301 -7.59 30.98 32.97
CA THR A 301 -6.53 29.96 33.04
C THR A 301 -6.52 29.17 31.73
N THR A 302 -5.97 29.77 30.68
CA THR A 302 -6.08 29.36 29.26
C THR A 302 -5.36 28.05 28.94
N GLN A 303 -4.72 27.42 29.92
CA GLN A 303 -3.88 26.26 29.67
C GLN A 303 -4.66 24.99 29.32
N ALA A 304 -5.92 24.88 29.76
CA ALA A 304 -6.75 23.68 29.55
C ALA A 304 -8.00 23.90 28.67
N VAL A 305 -8.22 25.11 28.14
CA VAL A 305 -9.43 25.39 27.35
C VAL A 305 -9.33 24.66 26.01
N GLU A 306 -10.29 23.78 25.76
CA GLU A 306 -10.48 23.11 24.48
C GLU A 306 -11.07 24.10 23.46
N ILE A 307 -10.41 24.22 22.31
CA ILE A 307 -10.81 25.12 21.21
C ILE A 307 -11.72 24.43 20.20
N ASN A 308 -11.90 23.11 20.31
CA ASN A 308 -12.80 22.32 19.48
C ASN A 308 -13.18 21.00 20.17
N ARG A 309 -14.10 20.26 19.55
CA ARG A 309 -14.60 18.96 20.05
C ARG A 309 -13.53 17.86 20.08
N TYR A 310 -12.42 18.02 19.35
CA TYR A 310 -11.33 17.04 19.26
C TYR A 310 -10.34 17.11 20.44
N GLY A 311 -10.59 17.97 21.43
CA GLY A 311 -9.74 18.10 22.61
C GLY A 311 -8.45 18.88 22.34
N THR A 312 -8.42 19.70 21.28
CA THR A 312 -7.30 20.61 21.04
C THR A 312 -7.29 21.72 22.06
N THR A 313 -6.19 21.88 22.79
CA THR A 313 -6.02 22.98 23.75
C THR A 313 -5.12 24.07 23.20
N ILE A 314 -5.39 25.31 23.62
CA ILE A 314 -4.59 26.49 23.26
C ILE A 314 -3.15 26.30 23.69
N TYR A 315 -2.93 25.79 24.90
CA TYR A 315 -1.58 25.56 25.40
C TYR A 315 -0.79 24.60 24.51
N GLY A 316 -1.40 23.48 24.09
CA GLY A 316 -0.76 22.54 23.17
C GLY A 316 -0.34 23.19 21.85
N MET A 317 -1.20 24.07 21.32
CA MET A 317 -0.93 24.87 20.12
C MET A 317 0.19 25.90 20.36
N VAL A 318 0.02 26.82 21.31
CA VAL A 318 0.94 27.93 21.59
C VAL A 318 2.32 27.41 21.99
N LYS A 319 2.38 26.35 22.81
CA LYS A 319 3.64 25.72 23.20
C LYS A 319 4.46 25.27 21.99
N ARG A 320 3.82 24.71 20.96
CA ARG A 320 4.52 24.18 19.79
C ARG A 320 4.78 25.22 18.69
N ALA A 321 3.85 26.14 18.46
CA ALA A 321 3.94 27.16 17.41
C ALA A 321 4.76 28.40 17.83
N TYR A 322 4.58 28.86 19.07
CA TYR A 322 5.12 30.12 19.59
C TYR A 322 5.95 29.92 20.88
N SER A 323 6.46 28.71 21.11
CA SER A 323 7.28 28.36 22.28
C SER A 323 6.61 28.70 23.63
N GLY A 324 5.28 28.66 23.68
CA GLY A 324 4.50 28.98 24.89
C GLY A 324 4.15 30.46 25.06
N ASN A 325 4.58 31.33 24.14
CA ASN A 325 4.29 32.76 24.21
C ASN A 325 2.94 33.08 23.56
N LEU A 326 1.89 33.13 24.38
CA LEU A 326 0.53 33.44 23.95
C LEU A 326 0.38 34.87 23.41
N THR A 327 1.09 35.84 24.00
CA THR A 327 1.10 37.22 23.51
C THR A 327 1.67 37.33 22.10
N ALA A 328 2.75 36.60 21.81
CA ALA A 328 3.32 36.54 20.46
C ALA A 328 2.33 35.94 19.45
N ALA A 329 1.59 34.90 19.87
CA ALA A 329 0.58 34.25 19.04
C ALA A 329 -0.59 35.20 18.70
N ILE A 330 -1.09 35.94 19.70
CA ILE A 330 -2.17 36.93 19.52
C ILE A 330 -1.70 38.08 18.60
N ASN A 331 -0.51 38.61 18.83
CA ASN A 331 0.03 39.69 18.01
C ASN A 331 0.23 39.25 16.54
N ASP A 332 0.73 38.03 16.31
CA ASP A 332 0.88 37.48 14.96
C ASP A 332 -0.47 37.33 14.24
N TRP A 333 -1.51 36.82 14.93
CA TRP A 333 -2.86 36.72 14.37
C TRP A 333 -3.49 38.08 14.08
N LEU A 334 -3.33 39.08 14.95
CA LEU A 334 -3.86 40.42 14.69
C LEU A 334 -3.17 41.11 13.51
N THR A 335 -1.85 40.93 13.41
CA THR A 335 -1.05 41.58 12.36
C THR A 335 -1.30 40.96 10.99
N TYR A 336 -1.48 39.64 10.92
CA TYR A 336 -1.48 38.91 9.65
C TYR A 336 -2.68 37.98 9.42
N GLY A 337 -3.46 37.67 10.47
CA GLY A 337 -4.63 36.79 10.41
C GLY A 337 -5.92 37.52 10.02
N ARG A 338 -6.17 38.73 10.57
CA ARG A 338 -7.36 39.54 10.23
C ARG A 338 -7.45 39.95 8.75
N ALA A 339 -6.32 40.03 8.07
CA ALA A 339 -6.23 40.47 6.67
C ALA A 339 -6.20 39.33 5.65
N SER A 340 -6.44 38.08 6.07
CA SER A 340 -6.47 36.92 5.16
C SER A 340 -7.90 36.55 4.79
N PRO A 341 -8.44 37.05 3.67
CA PRO A 341 -9.58 36.42 3.02
C PRO A 341 -9.05 35.18 2.30
N PHE A 342 -8.87 34.06 3.00
CA PHE A 342 -8.61 32.78 2.35
C PHE A 342 -9.83 31.87 2.49
N VAL A 343 -10.53 31.79 1.36
CA VAL A 343 -11.29 30.63 0.85
C VAL A 343 -10.39 29.39 0.83
#